data_AF-Q3L570-F1
#
_entry.id   AF-Q3L570-F1
#
_cell.length_a   1.000
_cell.length_b   1.000
_cell.length_c   1.000
_cell.angle_alpha   90.00
_cell.angle_beta   90.00
_cell.angle_gamma   90.00
#
_symmetry.space_group_name_H-M   'P 1'
#
loop_
_entity.id
_entity.type
_entity.pdbx_description
1 polymer ?
#
loop_
_entity_poly.entity_id
_entity_poly.type
_entity_poly.pdbx_seq_one_letter_code
_entity_poly.pdbx_strand_id
1 'polypeptide(L)'
;IINHDGVVPFKQPEPVTISEKAAIKFKPQLHIGNGCHAYPAVNIFGQTSGGLKTTGAPSAGCKGSGWGSQVYGRSTWFNDVW
;
A
#
# COMPACT_ATOMS: atom_id res chain seq x y z
N ILE A 1 10.10 -3.40 13.71
CA ILE A 1 9.95 -2.05 13.11
C ILE A 1 11.24 -1.73 12.36
N ILE A 2 11.15 -1.23 11.13
CA ILE A 2 12.28 -0.84 10.27
C ILE A 2 12.03 0.54 9.65
N ASN A 3 13.03 1.13 8.98
CA ASN A 3 12.86 2.41 8.30
C ASN A 3 11.74 2.35 7.25
N HIS A 4 11.06 3.48 7.03
CA HIS A 4 9.89 3.52 6.14
C HIS A 4 10.23 3.21 4.67
N ASP A 5 11.46 3.47 4.25
CA ASP A 5 12.02 3.18 2.93
C ASP A 5 12.69 1.79 2.83
N GLY A 6 12.79 1.06 3.96
CA GLY A 6 13.35 -0.28 4.01
C GLY A 6 12.32 -1.40 3.84
N VAL A 7 11.03 -1.07 3.83
CA VAL A 7 9.97 -2.07 3.66
C VAL A 7 9.84 -2.44 2.19
N VAL A 8 10.07 -3.71 1.86
CA VAL A 8 9.85 -4.26 0.52
C VAL A 8 8.37 -4.64 0.36
N PRO A 9 7.67 -4.17 -0.69
CA PRO A 9 6.26 -4.46 -0.92
C PRO A 9 6.04 -5.92 -1.33
N PHE A 10 4.80 -6.38 -1.21
CA PHE A 10 4.39 -7.67 -1.75
C PHE A 10 4.19 -7.53 -3.26
N LYS A 11 4.73 -8.47 -4.04
CA LYS A 11 4.35 -8.58 -5.45
C LYS A 11 2.86 -8.92 -5.53
N GLN A 12 2.14 -8.26 -6.44
CA GLN A 12 0.75 -8.60 -6.71
C GLN A 12 0.71 -10.04 -7.28
N PRO A 13 0.04 -11.00 -6.61
CA PRO A 13 -0.07 -12.36 -7.13
C PRO A 13 -1.05 -12.42 -8.31
N GLU A 14 -0.95 -13.48 -9.11
CA GLU A 14 -1.97 -13.79 -10.11
C GLU A 14 -3.29 -14.17 -9.42
N PRO A 15 -4.42 -13.52 -9.75
CA PRO A 15 -5.67 -13.73 -9.03
C PRO A 15 -6.34 -15.06 -9.43
N VAL A 16 -6.65 -15.90 -8.44
CA VAL A 16 -7.25 -17.23 -8.65
C VAL A 16 -8.75 -17.20 -8.37
N THR A 17 -9.15 -16.68 -7.22
CA THR A 17 -10.55 -16.66 -6.75
C THR A 17 -11.36 -15.52 -7.38
N ILE A 18 -12.69 -15.60 -7.30
CA ILE A 18 -13.59 -14.51 -7.74
C ILE A 18 -13.26 -13.22 -6.99
N SER A 19 -13.03 -13.33 -5.68
CA SER A 19 -12.70 -12.18 -4.82
C SER A 19 -11.40 -11.50 -5.22
N GLU A 20 -10.36 -12.27 -5.51
CA GLU A 20 -9.07 -11.74 -5.95
C GLU A 20 -9.18 -11.08 -7.33
N LYS A 21 -9.88 -11.72 -8.28
CA LYS A 21 -10.11 -11.17 -9.61
C LYS A 21 -10.89 -9.86 -9.54
N ALA A 22 -11.92 -9.79 -8.67
CA ALA A 22 -12.66 -8.57 -8.42
C ALA A 22 -11.76 -7.48 -7.81
N ALA A 23 -10.94 -7.81 -6.81
CA ALA A 23 -10.02 -6.86 -6.18
C ALA A 23 -9.02 -6.24 -7.17
N ILE A 24 -8.51 -7.04 -8.13
CA ILE A 24 -7.63 -6.51 -9.19
C ILE A 24 -8.42 -5.69 -10.20
N LYS A 25 -9.59 -6.17 -10.64
CA LYS A 25 -10.45 -5.50 -11.63
C LYS A 25 -10.88 -4.10 -11.17
N PHE A 26 -11.24 -3.97 -9.88
CA PHE A 26 -11.73 -2.73 -9.29
C PHE A 26 -10.65 -1.97 -8.51
N LYS A 27 -9.37 -2.26 -8.76
CA LYS A 27 -8.26 -1.53 -8.14
C LYS A 27 -8.35 -0.04 -8.53
N PRO A 28 -8.44 0.89 -7.56
CA PRO A 28 -8.64 2.30 -7.87
C PRO A 28 -7.37 2.94 -8.43
N GLN A 29 -7.56 4.06 -9.11
CA GLN A 29 -6.49 5.01 -9.36
C GLN A 29 -6.40 6.00 -8.20
N LEU A 30 -5.19 6.31 -7.76
CA LEU A 30 -4.94 7.26 -6.68
C LEU A 30 -4.04 8.38 -7.20
N HIS A 31 -4.59 9.59 -7.25
CA HIS A 31 -3.82 10.79 -7.52
C HIS A 31 -3.43 11.47 -6.19
N ILE A 32 -2.12 11.60 -5.96
CA ILE A 32 -1.60 12.30 -4.78
C ILE A 32 -1.29 13.74 -5.17
N GLY A 33 -2.19 14.67 -4.80
CA GLY A 33 -2.00 16.10 -5.08
C GLY A 33 -0.98 16.79 -4.17
N ASN A 34 -0.81 16.28 -2.94
CA ASN A 34 0.18 16.73 -1.97
C ASN A 34 0.42 15.65 -0.92
N GLY A 35 1.52 15.75 -0.17
CA GLY A 35 1.87 14.84 0.91
C GLY A 35 2.64 13.61 0.44
N CYS A 36 2.57 12.54 1.22
CA CYS A 36 3.29 11.31 0.94
C CYS A 36 2.63 10.47 -0.16
N HIS A 37 3.46 9.84 -0.97
CA HIS A 37 3.04 8.74 -1.84
C HIS A 37 2.75 7.48 -1.01
N ALA A 38 2.09 6.50 -1.60
CA ALA A 38 1.83 5.23 -0.93
C ALA A 38 3.12 4.42 -0.75
N TYR A 39 3.38 3.94 0.47
CA TYR A 39 4.51 3.09 0.84
C TYR A 39 4.00 1.76 1.41
N PRO A 40 4.76 0.66 1.27
CA PRO A 40 4.46 -0.57 1.98
C PRO A 40 4.59 -0.37 3.50
N ALA A 41 3.55 -0.77 4.22
CA ALA A 41 3.48 -0.67 5.68
C ALA A 41 4.12 -1.88 6.37
N VAL A 42 4.17 -3.03 5.70
CA VAL A 42 4.68 -4.31 6.23
C VAL A 42 5.25 -5.16 5.10
N ASN A 43 6.27 -5.97 5.39
CA ASN A 43 6.87 -6.92 4.44
C ASN A 43 6.56 -8.39 4.80
N ILE A 44 7.09 -9.32 4.00
CA ILE A 44 6.89 -10.78 4.18
C ILE A 44 7.40 -11.34 5.52
N PHE A 45 8.32 -10.63 6.19
CA PHE A 45 8.86 -11.03 7.49
C PHE A 45 8.06 -10.48 8.68
N GLY A 46 6.93 -9.80 8.41
CA GLY A 46 6.15 -9.12 9.42
C GLY A 46 6.81 -7.85 9.98
N GLN A 47 7.90 -7.38 9.36
CA GLN A 47 8.52 -6.12 9.76
C GLN A 47 7.68 -4.95 9.27
N THR A 48 7.36 -4.04 10.17
CA THR A 48 6.52 -2.86 9.89
C THR A 48 7.35 -1.59 9.69
N SER A 49 6.83 -0.69 8.86
CA SER A 49 7.36 0.67 8.67
C SER A 49 7.31 1.47 9.97
N GLY A 50 8.42 2.13 10.31
CA GLY A 50 8.49 3.09 11.41
C GLY A 50 7.86 4.45 11.09
N GLY A 51 7.42 4.66 9.85
CA GLY A 51 6.89 5.95 9.40
C GLY A 51 7.94 7.06 9.37
N LEU A 52 7.46 8.31 9.31
CA LEU A 52 8.27 9.51 9.34
C LEU A 52 7.80 10.43 10.47
N LYS A 53 8.74 11.11 11.12
CA LYS A 53 8.41 12.23 12.03
C LYS A 53 7.80 13.37 11.21
N THR A 54 6.87 14.11 11.81
CA THR A 54 6.17 15.25 11.18
C THR A 54 7.04 16.50 11.13
N THR A 55 8.18 16.41 10.45
CA THR A 55 9.17 17.48 10.30
C THR A 55 9.54 17.65 8.83
N GLY A 56 9.83 18.89 8.42
CA GLY A 56 10.14 19.21 7.04
C GLY A 56 8.90 19.47 6.18
N ALA A 57 9.07 19.48 4.87
CA ALA A 57 7.98 19.71 3.92
C ALA A 57 6.95 18.55 3.94
N PRO A 58 5.69 18.77 3.52
CA PRO A 58 4.63 17.75 3.57
C PRO A 58 4.95 16.41 2.88
N SER A 59 5.87 16.41 1.91
CA SER A 59 6.32 15.22 1.18
C SER A 59 7.80 14.87 1.40
N ALA A 60 8.48 15.54 2.34
CA ALA A 60 9.90 15.31 2.61
C ALA A 60 10.12 13.86 3.06
N GLY A 61 11.00 13.15 2.35
CA GLY A 61 11.31 11.75 2.64
C GLY A 61 10.25 10.73 2.20
N CYS A 62 9.12 11.15 1.60
CA CYS A 62 8.03 10.24 1.22
C CYS A 62 7.45 10.47 -0.18
N LYS A 63 8.27 10.92 -1.14
CA LYS A 63 7.85 11.14 -2.55
C LYS A 63 7.74 9.86 -3.41
N GLY A 64 8.20 8.73 -2.88
CA GLY A 64 8.03 7.41 -3.49
C GLY A 64 9.10 6.45 -2.97
N SER A 65 8.71 5.23 -2.64
CA SER A 65 9.65 4.21 -2.15
C SER A 65 10.56 3.74 -3.28
N GLY A 66 11.83 3.49 -2.97
CA GLY A 66 12.77 2.84 -3.91
C GLY A 66 12.34 1.42 -4.30
N TRP A 67 11.47 0.78 -3.52
CA TRP A 67 10.92 -0.55 -3.79
C TRP A 67 9.56 -0.52 -4.53
N GLY A 68 9.03 0.66 -4.82
CA GLY A 68 7.69 0.85 -5.40
C GLY A 68 6.58 1.00 -4.34
N SER A 69 5.38 1.33 -4.82
CA SER A 69 4.21 1.60 -3.97
C SER A 69 3.46 0.33 -3.59
N GLN A 70 2.56 0.43 -2.60
CA GLN A 70 1.69 -0.65 -2.17
C GLN A 70 0.25 -0.15 -1.96
N VAL A 71 -0.72 -1.00 -2.30
CA VAL A 71 -2.13 -0.87 -1.92
C VAL A 71 -2.58 -2.19 -1.27
N TYR A 72 -3.52 -2.11 -0.32
CA TYR A 72 -4.06 -3.25 0.41
C TYR A 72 -5.57 -3.33 0.16
N GLY A 73 -6.08 -4.54 -0.10
CA GLY A 73 -7.50 -4.79 -0.36
C GLY A 73 -8.05 -5.88 0.57
N ARG A 74 -9.31 -5.73 0.98
CA ARG A 74 -10.09 -6.71 1.74
C ARG A 74 -11.54 -6.63 1.29
N SER A 75 -12.20 -7.76 1.11
CA SER A 75 -13.59 -7.80 0.64
C SER A 75 -14.44 -8.74 1.50
N THR A 76 -15.74 -8.47 1.52
CA THR A 76 -16.79 -9.32 2.10
C THR A 76 -18.13 -8.88 1.53
N TRP A 77 -19.09 -9.79 1.41
CA TRP A 77 -20.48 -9.41 1.27
C TRP A 77 -20.93 -8.62 2.51
N PHE A 78 -21.72 -7.58 2.29
CA PHE A 78 -22.37 -6.82 3.35
C PHE A 78 -23.71 -6.28 2.85
N ASN A 79 -24.80 -6.61 3.56
CA ASN A 79 -26.18 -6.23 3.18
C ASN A 79 -26.50 -6.54 1.70
N ASP A 80 -26.22 -7.77 1.27
CA ASP A 80 -26.47 -8.26 -0.10
C ASP A 80 -25.74 -7.49 -1.21
N VAL A 81 -24.70 -6.73 -0.88
CA VAL A 81 -23.78 -6.06 -1.81
C VAL A 81 -22.36 -6.63 -1.64
N TRP A 82 -21.66 -6.80 -2.76
CA TRP A 82 -20.26 -7.24 -2.80
C TRP A 82 -19.27 -6.10 -2.57
#